data_AF-A0A8S0UXQ3-F1
#
_entry.id   AF-A0A8S0UXQ3-F1
#
_cell.length_a   1.000
_cell.length_b   1.000
_cell.length_c   1.000
_cell.angle_alpha   90.00
_cell.angle_beta   90.00
_cell.angle_gamma   90.00
#
_symmetry.space_group_name_H-M   'P 1'
#
loop_
_entity.id
_entity.type
_entity.pdbx_description
1 polymer ?
#
loop_
_entity_poly.entity_id
_entity_poly.type
_entity_poly.pdbx_seq_one_letter_code
_entity_poly.pdbx_strand_id
1 'polypeptide(L)'
;MVGTNKNLVLTAEAAAQLHEGINLVLSRWTALRIAVNECRSHDSTQKPQQLAQILFQALIQSKEKVYTDDLDNMLYDFLMSLKTIADDGSIEEVAEKLVFMHEECAEGNFNSIKSLKETNAPSVYYVRQDRSDDEDDSDDDGHDGDISTEMRVDAPDSSLNEEDMMIDEPSPEEVAEVEAGWTVVASKRNKAGRRN
;
A
#
# COMPACT_ATOMS: atom_id res chain seq x y z
N MET A 1 -33.99 11.88 32.57
CA MET A 1 -33.16 12.46 31.50
C MET A 1 -33.36 11.64 30.24
N VAL A 2 -34.08 12.17 29.25
CA VAL A 2 -34.16 11.55 27.91
C VAL A 2 -32.89 11.97 27.20
N GLY A 3 -31.97 11.04 27.00
CA GLY A 3 -30.79 11.24 26.17
C GLY A 3 -31.26 11.68 24.79
N THR A 4 -30.85 12.88 24.38
CA THR A 4 -31.09 13.36 23.04
C THR A 4 -30.38 12.42 22.08
N ASN A 5 -31.14 11.55 21.43
CA ASN A 5 -30.72 10.86 20.22
C ASN A 5 -30.47 11.96 19.19
N LYS A 6 -29.28 12.55 19.23
CA LYS A 6 -28.77 13.41 18.18
C LYS A 6 -28.70 12.50 16.98
N ASN A 7 -29.70 12.61 16.11
CA ASN A 7 -29.60 12.10 14.76
C ASN A 7 -28.30 12.71 14.21
N LEU A 8 -27.25 11.90 14.09
CA LEU A 8 -25.95 12.31 13.56
C LEU A 8 -26.08 12.48 12.04
N VAL A 9 -27.06 13.28 11.62
CA VAL A 9 -27.26 13.61 10.21
C VAL A 9 -26.22 14.67 9.92
N LEU A 10 -25.09 14.24 9.34
CA LEU A 10 -24.10 15.17 8.81
C LEU A 10 -24.78 16.14 7.85
N THR A 11 -24.42 17.42 7.95
CA THR A 11 -24.82 18.41 6.96
C THR A 11 -24.21 18.06 5.60
N ALA A 12 -24.81 18.53 4.51
CA ALA A 12 -24.26 18.30 3.17
C ALA A 12 -22.81 18.79 3.02
N GLU A 13 -22.47 19.89 3.71
CA GLU A 13 -21.11 20.42 3.77
C GLU A 13 -20.17 19.47 4.54
N ALA A 14 -20.58 19.00 5.72
CA ALA A 14 -19.78 18.07 6.50
C ALA A 14 -19.56 16.74 5.77
N ALA A 15 -20.58 16.24 5.08
CA ALA A 15 -20.46 15.05 4.25
C ALA A 15 -19.48 15.26 3.09
N ALA A 16 -19.51 16.42 2.41
CA ALA A 16 -18.55 16.71 1.34
C ALA A 16 -17.11 16.80 1.86
N GLN A 17 -16.89 17.47 3.01
CA GLN A 17 -15.57 17.53 3.64
C GLN A 17 -15.09 16.14 4.06
N LEU A 18 -15.95 15.33 4.68
CA LEU A 18 -15.62 13.97 5.10
C LEU A 18 -15.23 13.09 3.90
N HIS A 19 -15.99 13.15 2.80
CA HIS A 19 -15.67 12.43 1.57
C HIS A 19 -14.29 12.81 1.04
N GLU A 20 -13.97 14.10 1.02
CA GLU A 20 -12.65 14.58 0.59
C GLU A 20 -11.54 14.12 1.55
N GLY A 21 -11.80 14.16 2.87
CA GLY A 21 -10.88 13.67 3.90
C GLY A 21 -10.57 12.18 3.76
N ILE A 22 -11.59 11.34 3.52
CA ILE A 22 -11.42 9.90 3.27
C ILE A 22 -10.50 9.67 2.07
N ASN A 23 -10.76 10.35 0.95
CA ASN A 23 -9.92 10.23 -0.25
C ASN A 23 -8.48 10.62 0.03
N LEU A 24 -8.26 11.69 0.80
CA LEU A 24 -6.91 12.14 1.17
C LEU A 24 -6.19 11.12 2.06
N VAL A 25 -6.85 10.54 3.07
CA VAL A 25 -6.25 9.50 3.92
C VAL A 25 -5.86 8.28 3.09
N LEU A 26 -6.78 7.76 2.26
CA LEU A 26 -6.50 6.61 1.40
C LEU A 26 -5.38 6.89 0.40
N SER A 27 -5.31 8.10 -0.15
CA SER A 27 -4.25 8.48 -1.10
C SER A 27 -2.86 8.49 -0.48
N ARG A 28 -2.76 8.66 0.84
CA ARG A 28 -1.50 8.69 1.60
C ARG A 28 -1.12 7.35 2.20
N TRP A 29 -2.08 6.42 2.24
CA TRP A 29 -1.87 5.14 2.85
C TRP A 29 -0.95 4.27 1.98
N THR A 30 0.29 4.11 2.43
CA THR A 30 1.34 3.44 1.66
C THR A 30 1.00 1.98 1.36
N ALA A 31 0.41 1.26 2.31
CA ALA A 31 -0.01 -0.13 2.10
C ALA A 31 -1.01 -0.25 0.94
N LEU A 32 -2.01 0.64 0.88
CA LEU A 32 -2.97 0.69 -0.22
C LEU A 32 -2.31 1.06 -1.55
N ARG A 33 -1.37 2.01 -1.56
CA ARG A 33 -0.64 2.39 -2.78
C ARG A 33 0.18 1.23 -3.34
N ILE A 34 0.88 0.50 -2.46
CA ILE A 34 1.62 -0.70 -2.83
C ILE A 34 0.65 -1.76 -3.34
N ALA A 35 -0.46 -2.00 -2.62
CA ALA A 35 -1.46 -2.99 -2.99
C ALA A 35 -2.04 -2.73 -4.40
N VAL A 36 -2.31 -1.48 -4.74
CA VAL A 36 -2.80 -1.09 -6.07
C VAL A 36 -1.72 -1.28 -7.14
N ASN A 37 -0.47 -0.93 -6.84
CA ASN A 37 0.67 -1.06 -7.75
C ASN A 37 1.00 -2.53 -8.07
N GLU A 38 1.00 -3.39 -7.04
CA GLU A 38 1.29 -4.82 -7.19
C GLU A 38 0.09 -5.59 -7.78
N CYS A 39 -1.11 -5.02 -7.71
CA CYS A 39 -2.29 -5.62 -8.32
C CYS A 39 -2.22 -5.51 -9.85
N ARG A 40 -1.87 -6.63 -10.48
CA ARG A 40 -1.75 -6.78 -11.95
C ARG A 40 -3.09 -6.73 -12.72
N SER A 41 -4.21 -6.46 -12.04
CA SER A 41 -5.54 -6.38 -12.65
C SER A 41 -5.82 -4.96 -13.17
N HIS A 42 -6.37 -4.85 -14.37
CA HIS A 42 -6.66 -3.57 -15.04
C HIS A 42 -7.57 -2.62 -14.22
N ASP A 43 -8.42 -3.18 -13.35
CA ASP A 43 -9.35 -2.41 -12.51
C ASP A 43 -8.75 -1.92 -11.19
N SER A 44 -7.48 -2.26 -10.87
CA SER A 44 -6.85 -1.93 -9.58
C SER A 44 -6.81 -0.42 -9.31
N THR A 45 -6.77 0.39 -10.37
CA THR A 45 -6.75 1.86 -10.28
C THR A 45 -8.07 2.50 -9.87
N GLN A 46 -9.19 1.76 -9.97
CA GLN A 46 -10.53 2.20 -9.56
C GLN A 46 -10.93 1.69 -8.16
N LYS A 47 -10.22 0.68 -7.65
CA LYS A 47 -10.53 0.06 -6.37
C LYS A 47 -10.37 1.02 -5.18
N PRO A 48 -9.35 1.89 -5.09
CA PRO A 48 -9.24 2.88 -4.00
C PRO A 48 -10.45 3.81 -3.92
N GLN A 49 -11.00 4.21 -5.07
CA GLN A 49 -12.18 5.05 -5.16
C GLN A 49 -13.42 4.26 -4.71
N GLN A 50 -13.51 2.98 -5.06
CA GLN A 50 -14.57 2.09 -4.52
C GLN A 50 -14.48 1.96 -3.00
N LEU A 51 -13.28 1.74 -2.45
CA LEU A 51 -13.06 1.71 -1.00
C LEU A 51 -13.49 3.03 -0.35
N ALA A 52 -13.13 4.18 -0.94
CA ALA A 52 -13.55 5.48 -0.45
C ALA A 52 -15.09 5.61 -0.38
N GLN A 53 -15.80 5.14 -1.40
CA GLN A 53 -17.27 5.14 -1.41
C GLN A 53 -17.86 4.20 -0.36
N ILE A 54 -17.30 3.00 -0.19
CA ILE A 54 -17.75 2.02 0.80
C ILE A 54 -17.59 2.59 2.21
N LEU A 55 -16.42 3.14 2.53
CA LEU A 55 -16.13 3.74 3.83
C LEU A 55 -17.01 4.96 4.09
N PHE A 56 -17.15 5.85 3.09
CA PHE A 56 -18.04 7.00 3.19
C PHE A 56 -19.49 6.58 3.45
N GLN A 57 -19.94 5.54 2.75
CA GLN A 57 -21.28 5.04 2.91
C GLN A 57 -21.48 4.44 4.30
N ALA A 58 -20.53 3.65 4.81
CA ALA A 58 -20.56 3.08 6.14
C ALA A 58 -20.64 4.17 7.22
N LEU A 59 -19.83 5.23 7.09
CA LEU A 59 -19.83 6.36 8.01
C LEU A 59 -21.19 7.09 8.03
N ILE A 60 -21.81 7.33 6.87
CA ILE A 60 -23.06 8.12 6.79
C ILE A 60 -24.33 7.29 7.03
N GLN A 61 -24.37 6.02 6.61
CA GLN A 61 -25.56 5.17 6.80
C GLN A 61 -25.66 4.63 8.23
N SER A 62 -24.55 4.63 8.97
CA SER A 62 -24.57 4.23 10.37
C SER A 62 -25.54 5.13 11.17
N LYS A 63 -26.63 4.53 11.65
CA LYS A 63 -27.54 5.19 12.61
C LYS A 63 -26.99 5.14 14.03
N GLU A 64 -25.97 4.32 14.24
CA GLU A 64 -25.25 4.07 15.48
C GLU A 64 -23.78 4.51 15.30
N LYS A 65 -23.04 4.64 16.40
CA LYS A 65 -21.61 4.94 16.37
C LYS A 65 -20.88 3.89 15.53
N VAL A 66 -20.16 4.32 14.49
CA VAL A 66 -19.22 3.44 13.77
C VAL A 66 -18.07 3.12 14.71
N TYR A 67 -17.80 1.84 14.89
CA TYR A 67 -16.66 1.38 15.66
C TYR A 67 -15.43 1.28 14.76
N THR A 68 -14.26 1.54 15.35
CA THR A 68 -12.98 1.40 14.65
C THR A 68 -12.81 -0.01 14.09
N ASP A 69 -13.14 -1.03 14.88
CA ASP A 69 -13.06 -2.44 14.49
C ASP A 69 -13.85 -2.76 13.20
N ASP A 70 -14.99 -2.12 12.98
CA ASP A 70 -15.79 -2.34 11.77
C ASP A 70 -15.08 -1.78 10.52
N LEU A 71 -14.46 -0.60 10.65
CA LEU A 71 -13.67 -0.02 9.57
C LEU A 71 -12.38 -0.79 9.34
N ASP A 72 -11.70 -1.23 10.41
CA ASP A 72 -10.48 -2.01 10.37
C ASP A 72 -10.69 -3.32 9.59
N ASN A 73 -11.75 -4.07 9.92
CA ASN A 73 -12.13 -5.28 9.19
C ASN A 73 -12.42 -5.00 7.71
N MET A 74 -13.14 -3.92 7.37
CA MET A 74 -13.41 -3.56 5.98
C MET A 74 -12.13 -3.21 5.20
N LEU A 75 -11.19 -2.51 5.83
CA LEU A 75 -9.91 -2.16 5.24
C LEU A 75 -9.03 -3.40 5.02
N TYR A 76 -9.00 -4.30 6.01
CA TYR A 76 -8.30 -5.58 5.93
C TYR A 76 -8.85 -6.44 4.79
N ASP A 77 -10.17 -6.66 4.74
CA ASP A 77 -10.84 -7.44 3.69
C ASP A 77 -10.55 -6.87 2.29
N PHE A 78 -10.53 -5.54 2.19
CA PHE A 78 -10.21 -4.87 0.94
C PHE A 78 -8.76 -5.10 0.50
N LEU A 79 -7.78 -4.98 1.41
CA LEU A 79 -6.38 -5.31 1.10
C LEU A 79 -6.19 -6.79 0.75
N MET A 80 -6.90 -7.70 1.43
CA MET A 80 -6.93 -9.11 1.08
C MET A 80 -7.46 -9.34 -0.34
N SER A 81 -8.48 -8.57 -0.77
CA SER A 81 -8.99 -8.62 -2.15
C SER A 81 -7.97 -8.17 -3.20
N LEU A 82 -7.02 -7.31 -2.80
CA LEU A 82 -5.86 -6.90 -3.59
C LEU A 82 -4.68 -7.86 -3.49
N LYS A 83 -4.82 -8.97 -2.75
CA LYS A 83 -3.75 -9.93 -2.42
C LYS A 83 -2.55 -9.26 -1.72
N THR A 84 -2.82 -8.27 -0.88
CA THR A 84 -1.79 -7.56 -0.11
C THR A 84 -2.07 -7.72 1.38
N ILE A 85 -1.02 -7.92 2.16
CA ILE A 85 -1.05 -7.98 3.62
C ILE A 85 -0.36 -6.71 4.14
N ALA A 86 -1.01 -5.99 5.06
CA ALA A 86 -0.43 -4.87 5.78
C ALA A 86 -0.31 -5.26 7.25
N ASP A 87 0.92 -5.52 7.71
CA ASP A 87 1.26 -5.94 9.07
C ASP A 87 2.16 -4.89 9.76
N ASP A 88 1.93 -3.62 9.41
CA ASP A 88 2.65 -2.46 9.94
C ASP A 88 1.79 -1.65 10.92
N GLY A 89 0.62 -2.18 11.31
CA GLY A 89 -0.38 -1.48 12.13
C GLY A 89 -1.12 -0.35 11.41
N SER A 90 -0.83 -0.11 10.12
CA SER A 90 -1.40 1.03 9.40
C SER A 90 -2.90 0.91 9.11
N ILE A 91 -3.45 -0.31 9.14
CA ILE A 91 -4.89 -0.54 8.96
C ILE A 91 -5.67 0.10 10.13
N GLU A 92 -5.26 -0.21 11.36
CA GLU A 92 -5.85 0.31 12.59
C GLU A 92 -5.71 1.84 12.66
N GLU A 93 -4.52 2.37 12.38
CA GLU A 93 -4.27 3.82 12.37
C GLU A 93 -5.19 4.55 11.37
N VAL A 94 -5.39 3.99 10.18
CA VAL A 94 -6.29 4.56 9.17
C VAL A 94 -7.74 4.46 9.64
N ALA A 95 -8.17 3.32 10.18
CA ALA A 95 -9.52 3.15 10.71
C ALA A 95 -9.84 4.19 11.80
N GLU A 96 -8.94 4.37 12.78
CA GLU A 96 -9.08 5.37 13.84
C GLU A 96 -9.17 6.78 13.28
N LYS A 97 -8.32 7.11 12.29
CA LYS A 97 -8.32 8.42 11.65
C LYS A 97 -9.66 8.72 10.97
N LEU A 98 -10.26 7.72 10.34
CA LEU A 98 -11.56 7.85 9.66
C LEU A 98 -12.70 8.07 10.65
N VAL A 99 -12.75 7.29 11.75
CA VAL A 99 -13.73 7.49 12.83
C VAL A 99 -13.59 8.88 13.44
N PHE A 100 -12.36 9.30 13.75
CA PHE A 100 -12.06 10.61 14.33
C PHE A 100 -12.54 11.75 13.44
N MET A 101 -12.24 11.70 12.13
CA MET A 101 -12.71 12.72 11.18
C MET A 101 -14.23 12.75 11.06
N HIS A 102 -14.90 11.59 11.13
CA HIS A 102 -16.35 11.53 11.12
C HIS A 102 -16.96 12.17 12.38
N GLU A 103 -16.39 11.90 13.55
CA GLU A 103 -16.82 12.52 14.81
C GLU A 103 -16.64 14.05 14.78
N GLU A 104 -15.48 14.54 14.32
CA GLU A 104 -15.26 15.98 14.16
C GLU A 104 -16.27 16.61 13.19
N CYS A 105 -16.53 15.97 12.04
CA CYS A 105 -17.52 16.43 11.07
C CYS A 105 -18.93 16.48 11.66
N ALA A 106 -19.30 15.54 12.53
CA ALA A 106 -20.57 15.53 13.24
C ALA A 106 -20.69 16.68 14.27
N GLU A 107 -19.56 17.15 14.80
CA GLU A 107 -19.48 18.32 15.68
C GLU A 107 -19.38 19.66 14.90
N GLY A 108 -19.27 19.60 13.57
CA GLY A 108 -19.04 20.77 12.72
C GLY A 108 -17.60 21.30 12.76
N ASN A 109 -16.66 20.48 13.23
CA ASN A 109 -15.24 20.76 13.23
C ASN A 109 -14.57 20.04 12.03
N PHE A 110 -13.72 20.75 11.31
CA PHE A 110 -13.03 20.23 10.12
C PHE A 110 -11.50 20.38 10.21
N ASN A 111 -10.97 20.58 11.41
CA ASN A 111 -9.55 20.85 11.62
C ASN A 111 -8.65 19.71 11.14
N SER A 112 -9.02 18.44 11.37
CA SER A 112 -8.23 17.31 10.84
C SER A 112 -8.16 17.31 9.32
N ILE A 113 -9.30 17.51 8.66
CA ILE A 113 -9.38 17.50 7.19
C ILE A 113 -8.60 18.69 6.63
N LYS A 114 -8.70 19.87 7.26
CA LYS A 114 -7.93 21.05 6.86
C LYS A 114 -6.42 20.82 7.01
N SER A 115 -5.98 20.28 8.15
CA SER A 115 -4.57 19.93 8.37
C SER A 115 -4.08 18.87 7.38
N LEU A 116 -4.94 17.91 7.03
CA LEU A 116 -4.65 16.92 6.00
C LEU A 116 -4.45 17.60 4.64
N LYS A 117 -5.29 18.57 4.27
CA LYS A 117 -5.11 19.34 3.02
C LYS A 117 -3.81 20.14 3.00
N GLU A 118 -3.43 20.77 4.11
CA GLU A 118 -2.21 21.58 4.22
C GLU A 118 -0.94 20.74 4.15
N THR A 119 -0.98 19.51 4.67
CA THR A 119 0.14 18.56 4.62
C THR A 119 0.28 17.83 3.27
N ASN A 120 -0.43 18.27 2.23
CA ASN A 120 -0.36 17.70 0.90
C ASN A 120 0.97 18.06 0.21
N ALA A 121 2.03 17.35 0.60
CA ALA A 121 3.26 17.26 -0.18
C ALA A 121 2.93 16.53 -1.50
N PRO A 122 3.50 16.96 -2.64
CA PRO A 122 3.17 16.38 -3.93
C PRO A 122 3.43 14.88 -3.90
N SER A 123 2.40 14.11 -4.26
CA SER A 123 2.48 12.68 -4.52
C SER A 123 3.70 12.41 -5.38
N VAL A 124 4.77 11.87 -4.78
CA VAL A 124 5.93 11.38 -5.52
C VAL A 124 5.45 10.12 -6.23
N TYR A 125 4.94 10.32 -7.45
CA TYR A 125 4.90 9.27 -8.43
C TYR A 125 6.36 8.95 -8.74
N TYR A 126 6.77 7.71 -8.51
CA TYR A 126 8.02 7.21 -9.05
C TYR A 126 7.80 7.08 -10.56
N VAL A 127 8.14 8.12 -11.32
CA VAL A 127 8.34 8.01 -12.76
C VAL A 127 9.43 6.96 -12.95
N ARG A 128 9.08 5.83 -13.58
CA ARG A 128 10.10 4.99 -14.22
C ARG A 128 10.74 5.87 -15.29
N GLN A 129 12.00 6.26 -15.10
CA GLN A 129 12.81 6.79 -16.19
C GLN A 129 13.01 5.64 -17.18
N ASP A 130 12.18 5.61 -18.21
CA ASP A 130 12.51 4.92 -19.43
C ASP A 130 13.73 5.62 -20.03
N ARG A 131 14.80 4.87 -20.27
CA ARG A 131 16.01 5.39 -20.90
C ARG A 131 15.68 5.54 -22.37
N SER A 132 15.26 6.73 -22.78
CA SER A 132 15.37 7.16 -24.16
C SER A 132 16.86 7.20 -24.53
N ASP A 133 17.27 6.26 -25.37
CA ASP A 133 18.47 6.34 -26.19
C ASP A 133 17.94 6.49 -27.63
N ASP A 134 17.94 7.73 -28.10
CA ASP A 134 17.58 8.13 -29.46
C ASP A 134 18.71 7.78 -30.45
N GLU A 135 18.36 7.83 -31.74
CA GLU A 135 19.20 7.88 -32.95
C GLU A 135 19.43 6.54 -33.68
N ASP A 136 18.70 6.25 -34.76
CA ASP A 136 18.95 6.81 -36.11
C ASP A 136 18.04 6.14 -37.17
N ASP A 137 17.76 6.94 -38.19
CA ASP A 137 16.87 6.83 -39.34
C ASP A 137 17.42 5.87 -40.42
N SER A 138 16.55 5.06 -41.06
CA SER A 138 16.60 4.83 -42.52
C SER A 138 15.42 3.98 -42.99
N ASP A 139 14.70 4.55 -43.96
CA ASP A 139 13.77 3.90 -44.87
C ASP A 139 14.34 2.64 -45.56
N ASP A 140 13.43 1.71 -45.90
CA ASP A 140 13.21 1.18 -47.26
C ASP A 140 13.14 -0.35 -47.42
N ASP A 141 12.10 -0.71 -48.19
CA ASP A 141 11.78 -1.88 -49.00
C ASP A 141 11.90 -3.34 -48.52
N GLY A 142 10.88 -4.09 -48.97
CA GLY A 142 10.57 -5.44 -48.53
C GLY A 142 11.43 -6.56 -49.09
N HIS A 143 11.34 -7.72 -48.42
CA HIS A 143 11.42 -9.02 -49.05
C HIS A 143 10.75 -10.06 -48.15
N ASP A 144 9.77 -10.74 -48.74
CA ASP A 144 9.29 -12.07 -48.44
C ASP A 144 10.42 -13.07 -48.12
N GLY A 145 10.19 -13.90 -47.12
CA GLY A 145 11.17 -14.91 -46.70
C GLY A 145 10.63 -15.80 -45.60
N ASP A 146 9.64 -16.63 -45.94
CA ASP A 146 9.36 -17.88 -45.23
C ASP A 146 10.66 -18.65 -45.02
N ILE A 147 11.09 -18.79 -43.77
CA ILE A 147 11.73 -20.03 -43.32
C ILE A 147 11.15 -20.44 -41.97
N SER A 148 10.21 -21.39 -42.03
CA SER A 148 9.94 -22.31 -40.93
C SER A 148 11.25 -22.81 -40.31
N THR A 149 11.50 -22.51 -39.03
CA THR A 149 12.59 -23.14 -38.28
C THR A 149 12.03 -23.84 -37.05
N GLU A 150 12.01 -25.15 -37.20
CA GLU A 150 11.47 -26.21 -36.37
C GLU A 150 12.44 -26.49 -35.21
N MET A 151 12.12 -25.98 -34.01
CA MET A 151 12.90 -26.27 -32.80
C MET A 151 12.40 -27.58 -32.16
N ARG A 152 13.21 -28.64 -32.30
CA ARG A 152 13.02 -29.93 -31.64
C ARG A 152 13.18 -29.77 -30.13
N VAL A 153 12.17 -30.20 -29.38
CA VAL A 153 12.23 -30.41 -27.93
C VAL A 153 12.99 -31.70 -27.66
N ASP A 154 14.14 -31.61 -27.00
CA ASP A 154 14.75 -32.78 -26.36
C ASP A 154 14.33 -32.80 -24.90
N ALA A 155 13.58 -33.85 -24.55
CA ALA A 155 13.27 -34.22 -23.19
C ALA A 155 14.41 -35.08 -22.64
N PRO A 156 14.93 -34.80 -21.44
CA PRO A 156 15.50 -35.83 -20.59
C PRO A 156 14.46 -36.28 -19.56
N ASP A 157 14.00 -37.51 -19.77
CA ASP A 157 13.53 -38.42 -18.71
C ASP A 157 14.64 -38.60 -17.69
N SER A 158 14.36 -38.35 -16.41
CA SER A 158 15.15 -38.89 -15.30
C SER A 158 14.31 -38.95 -14.03
N SER A 159 13.74 -40.14 -13.81
CA SER A 159 13.58 -40.83 -12.53
C SER A 159 13.30 -40.01 -11.27
N LEU A 160 12.09 -40.26 -10.74
CA LEU A 160 11.79 -40.35 -9.33
C LEU A 160 12.98 -40.92 -8.53
N ASN A 161 13.34 -40.26 -7.44
CA ASN A 161 13.69 -40.90 -6.18
C ASN A 161 13.37 -39.93 -5.04
N GLU A 162 12.65 -40.47 -4.07
CA GLU A 162 12.23 -39.89 -2.81
C GLU A 162 13.41 -39.85 -1.81
N GLU A 163 13.14 -39.26 -0.64
CA GLU A 163 13.98 -39.19 0.58
C GLU A 163 14.94 -37.98 0.59
N ASP A 164 14.95 -37.07 1.55
CA ASP A 164 14.83 -37.25 3.00
C ASP A 164 14.37 -35.93 3.67
N MET A 165 13.54 -36.07 4.70
CA MET A 165 13.03 -34.98 5.54
C MET A 165 14.05 -34.68 6.63
N MET A 166 14.46 -33.41 6.78
CA MET A 166 14.99 -32.95 8.07
C MET A 166 14.26 -31.67 8.48
N ILE A 167 13.27 -31.90 9.35
CA ILE A 167 12.72 -30.93 10.28
C ILE A 167 13.81 -30.64 11.31
N ASP A 168 14.07 -29.37 11.59
CA ASP A 168 14.71 -29.01 12.85
C ASP A 168 14.03 -27.76 13.41
N GLU A 169 13.34 -27.96 14.51
CA GLU A 169 12.67 -26.97 15.36
C GLU A 169 12.97 -27.39 16.83
N PRO A 170 12.81 -26.49 17.81
CA PRO A 170 13.82 -25.62 18.38
C PRO A 170 14.27 -26.08 19.78
N SER A 171 15.35 -25.49 20.34
CA SER A 171 15.71 -25.64 21.76
C SER A 171 15.68 -24.28 22.49
N PRO A 172 15.12 -24.20 23.71
CA PRO A 172 14.95 -22.96 24.48
C PRO A 172 16.10 -22.66 25.46
N GLU A 173 16.00 -21.48 26.09
CA GLU A 173 16.78 -20.91 27.23
C GLU A 173 18.14 -20.28 26.84
N GLU A 174 18.52 -19.04 27.21
CA GLU A 174 18.15 -18.17 28.33
C GLU A 174 18.17 -16.67 27.97
N VAL A 175 17.46 -15.92 28.82
CA VAL A 175 17.45 -14.47 28.97
C VAL A 175 18.83 -13.88 29.28
N ALA A 176 19.21 -12.81 28.56
CA ALA A 176 20.03 -11.73 29.11
C ALA A 176 19.77 -10.44 28.33
N GLU A 177 19.17 -9.47 29.01
CA GLU A 177 19.14 -8.06 28.64
C GLU A 177 20.59 -7.55 28.48
N VAL A 178 20.93 -7.01 27.31
CA VAL A 178 21.99 -5.99 27.23
C VAL A 178 21.57 -4.90 26.25
N GLU A 179 21.71 -3.69 26.75
CA GLU A 179 21.27 -2.43 26.21
C GLU A 179 21.98 -2.04 24.90
N ALA A 180 21.30 -1.15 24.17
CA ALA A 180 21.80 -0.18 23.20
C ALA A 180 23.31 -0.20 22.88
N GLY A 181 23.64 -0.58 21.64
CA GLY A 181 25.01 -0.47 21.15
C GLY A 181 25.17 -0.68 19.65
N TRP A 182 24.48 0.11 18.81
CA TRP A 182 24.81 0.15 17.39
C TRP A 182 26.28 0.54 17.22
N THR A 183 27.10 -0.39 16.73
CA THR A 183 28.52 -0.15 16.48
C THR A 183 28.69 0.53 15.13
N VAL A 184 29.21 1.76 15.14
CA VAL A 184 29.54 2.52 13.92
C VAL A 184 30.82 1.95 13.30
N VAL A 185 30.71 1.46 12.05
CA VAL A 185 31.88 1.05 11.25
C VAL A 185 32.55 2.29 10.62
N ALA A 186 33.83 2.51 10.91
CA ALA A 186 34.59 3.60 10.29
C ALA A 186 34.92 3.25 8.83
N SER A 187 34.51 4.10 7.88
CA SER A 187 34.90 3.99 6.47
C SER A 187 36.40 4.25 6.32
N LYS A 188 37.14 3.18 5.99
CA LYS A 188 38.60 3.19 5.77
C LYS A 188 38.94 4.00 4.51
N ARG A 189 39.29 5.29 4.69
CA ARG A 189 39.86 6.13 3.64
C ARG A 189 41.28 5.67 3.32
N ASN A 190 41.46 5.14 2.12
CA ASN A 190 42.75 4.80 1.50
C ASN A 190 43.62 6.06 1.36
N LYS A 191 44.69 6.13 2.16
CA LYS A 191 45.72 7.17 2.10
C LYS A 191 46.61 6.92 0.89
N ALA A 192 46.56 7.84 -0.08
CA ALA A 192 47.42 7.86 -1.24
C ALA A 192 48.90 7.78 -0.84
N GLY A 193 49.58 6.76 -1.37
CA GLY A 193 51.00 6.53 -1.19
C GLY A 193 51.82 7.54 -1.99
N ARG A 194 52.56 8.37 -1.26
CA ARG A 194 53.66 9.20 -1.72
C ARG A 194 54.78 8.29 -2.24
N ARG A 195 55.24 8.46 -3.48
CA ARG A 195 56.51 7.89 -3.97
C ARG A 195 57.36 9.01 -4.55
N ASN A 196 58.63 8.97 -4.13
CA ASN A 196 59.74 9.85 -4.48
C ASN A 196 60.05 9.84 -5.97
#